data_AF-A0A1V6CCF2-F1
#
_entry.id   AF-A0A1V6CCF2-F1
#
_cell.length_a   1.000
_cell.length_b   1.000
_cell.length_c   1.000
_cell.angle_alpha   90.00
_cell.angle_beta   90.00
_cell.angle_gamma   90.00
#
_symmetry.space_group_name_H-M   'P 1'
#
loop_
_entity.id
_entity.type
_entity.pdbx_description
1 polymer ?
#
loop_
_entity_poly.entity_id
_entity_poly.type
_entity_poly.pdbx_seq_one_letter_code
_entity_poly.pdbx_strand_id
1 'polypeptide(L)'
;MVKFEFKGIQIEATAELEQYDFRDSGGNYKTHFNREANVKIRFWDFVILNDLYELAVLKSSLNYFIQAYWKRSSKLGTRIKLATSIEHKDNNFLQSLNLIAKQKNNIYSLEISLTENGNVIKGIYLNAREVIMMDIAISKAISLLMPQTFYLKK
;
A
#
# COMPACT_ATOMS: atom_id res chain seq x y z
N MET A 1 4.77 -15.08 5.25
CA MET A 1 5.27 -14.20 4.18
C MET A 1 4.16 -13.99 3.14
N VAL A 2 3.86 -12.75 2.80
CA VAL A 2 2.97 -12.38 1.68
C VAL A 2 3.84 -11.89 0.53
N LYS A 3 3.64 -12.43 -0.67
CA LYS A 3 4.30 -11.97 -1.90
C LYS A 3 3.29 -11.86 -3.02
N PHE A 4 3.29 -10.73 -3.72
CA PHE A 4 2.47 -10.48 -4.89
C PHE A 4 3.30 -9.71 -5.92
N GLU A 5 3.20 -10.11 -7.18
CA GLU A 5 3.88 -9.45 -8.28
C GLU A 5 2.95 -9.34 -9.48
N PHE A 6 2.81 -8.12 -10.02
CA PHE A 6 1.94 -7.85 -11.15
C PHE A 6 2.36 -6.58 -11.88
N LYS A 7 2.68 -6.69 -13.17
CA LYS A 7 2.97 -5.55 -14.06
C LYS A 7 4.01 -4.54 -13.52
N GLY A 8 5.04 -5.04 -12.84
CA GLY A 8 6.09 -4.20 -12.23
C GLY A 8 5.75 -3.66 -10.83
N ILE A 9 4.60 -4.07 -10.27
CA ILE A 9 4.23 -3.83 -8.88
C ILE A 9 4.62 -5.07 -8.07
N GLN A 10 5.35 -4.88 -6.99
CA GLN A 10 5.72 -5.93 -6.04
C GLN A 10 5.24 -5.55 -4.64
N ILE A 11 4.56 -6.46 -3.96
CA ILE A 11 4.13 -6.30 -2.56
C ILE A 11 4.74 -7.46 -1.79
N GLU A 12 5.55 -7.14 -0.80
CA GLU A 12 6.23 -8.08 0.07
C GLU A 12 5.91 -7.72 1.51
N ALA A 13 5.52 -8.71 2.30
CA ALA A 13 5.37 -8.52 3.73
C ALA A 13 5.79 -9.73 4.54
N THR A 14 6.55 -9.47 5.59
CA THR A 14 7.04 -10.47 6.55
C THR A 14 6.58 -10.09 7.95
N ALA A 15 6.42 -11.10 8.80
CA ALA A 15 6.19 -10.93 10.22
C ALA A 15 6.99 -12.03 10.91
N GLU A 16 7.96 -11.60 11.70
CA GLU A 16 8.81 -12.45 12.51
C GLU A 16 8.35 -12.34 13.96
N LEU A 17 8.30 -13.48 14.65
CA LEU A 17 7.89 -13.56 16.04
C LEU A 17 9.08 -14.10 16.83
N GLU A 18 9.65 -13.28 17.68
CA GLU A 18 10.68 -13.68 18.61
C GLU A 18 10.05 -13.93 19.98
N GLN A 19 10.38 -15.07 20.59
CA GLN A 19 9.93 -15.41 21.93
C GLN A 19 11.11 -15.36 22.89
N TYR A 20 10.95 -14.64 24.00
CA TYR A 20 11.94 -14.58 25.07
C TYR A 20 11.32 -14.90 26.40
N ASP A 21 11.89 -15.87 27.11
CA ASP A 21 11.51 -16.19 28.47
C ASP A 21 12.44 -15.45 29.45
N PHE A 22 11.85 -14.75 30.42
CA PHE A 22 12.60 -14.04 31.46
C PHE A 22 11.99 -14.30 32.84
N ARG A 23 12.81 -14.18 33.88
CA ARG A 23 12.34 -14.22 35.27
C ARG A 23 12.03 -12.81 35.75
N ASP A 24 10.88 -12.64 36.37
CA ASP A 24 10.58 -11.40 37.08
C ASP A 24 11.27 -11.33 38.46
N SER A 25 11.18 -10.17 39.11
CA SER A 25 11.75 -9.93 40.44
C SER A 25 11.17 -10.83 41.55
N GLY A 26 10.05 -11.53 41.29
CA GLY A 26 9.46 -12.52 42.19
C GLY A 26 9.85 -13.96 41.88
N GLY A 27 10.73 -14.19 40.89
CA GLY A 27 11.17 -15.52 40.47
C GLY A 27 10.20 -16.26 39.54
N ASN A 28 9.12 -15.61 39.10
CA ASN A 28 8.16 -16.20 38.18
C ASN A 28 8.68 -16.12 36.74
N TYR A 29 8.46 -17.18 35.96
CA TYR A 29 8.72 -17.17 34.52
C TYR A 29 7.66 -16.34 33.79
N LYS A 30 8.11 -15.44 32.92
CA LYS A 30 7.27 -14.70 31.99
C LYS A 30 7.80 -14.88 30.57
N THR A 31 6.88 -15.11 29.65
CA THR A 31 7.16 -15.18 28.21
C THR A 31 6.79 -13.85 27.57
N HIS A 32 7.74 -13.26 26.86
CA HIS A 32 7.54 -12.09 26.01
C HIS A 32 7.54 -12.51 24.55
N PHE A 33 6.63 -11.93 23.76
CA PHE A 33 6.61 -12.09 22.31
C PHE A 33 6.92 -10.74 21.69
N ASN A 34 8.06 -10.65 21.00
CA ASN A 34 8.36 -9.53 20.13
C ASN A 34 7.88 -9.89 18.72
N ARG A 35 7.16 -8.98 18.06
CA ARG A 35 6.71 -9.17 16.69
C ARG A 35 7.29 -8.06 15.84
N GLU A 36 8.14 -8.42 14.90
CA GLU A 36 8.68 -7.50 13.91
C GLU A 36 7.99 -7.73 12.58
N ALA A 37 7.27 -6.73 12.07
CA ALA A 37 6.61 -6.79 10.78
C ALA A 37 7.28 -5.84 9.81
N ASN A 38 7.46 -6.29 8.58
CA ASN A 38 7.98 -5.49 7.48
C ASN A 38 6.99 -5.55 6.31
N VAL A 39 6.64 -4.39 5.77
CA VAL A 39 5.81 -4.23 4.59
C VAL A 39 6.56 -3.35 3.60
N LYS A 40 6.79 -3.90 2.42
CA LYS A 40 7.45 -3.25 1.31
C LYS A 40 6.56 -3.32 0.08
N ILE A 41 6.24 -2.16 -0.49
CA ILE A 41 5.52 -2.05 -1.76
C ILE A 41 6.42 -1.32 -2.74
N ARG A 42 6.62 -1.92 -3.91
CA ARG A 42 7.47 -1.39 -4.96
C ARG A 42 6.65 -1.21 -6.24
N PHE A 43 6.77 -0.02 -6.83
CA PHE A 43 6.27 0.30 -8.16
C PHE A 43 7.48 0.58 -9.04
N TRP A 44 7.97 -0.45 -9.71
CA TRP A 44 9.27 -0.45 -10.40
C TRP A 44 10.41 -0.02 -9.47
N ASP A 45 10.85 1.23 -9.55
CA ASP A 45 11.99 1.76 -8.82
C ASP A 45 11.54 2.64 -7.62
N PHE A 46 10.23 2.91 -7.48
CA PHE A 46 9.63 3.60 -6.35
C PHE A 46 9.32 2.62 -5.21
N VAL A 47 9.77 2.88 -3.98
CA VAL A 47 9.66 1.93 -2.86
C VAL A 47 9.04 2.58 -1.63
N ILE A 48 7.85 2.11 -1.24
CA ILE A 48 7.20 2.42 0.04
C ILE A 48 7.60 1.35 1.04
N LEU A 49 8.24 1.73 2.15
CA LEU A 49 8.72 0.82 3.19
C LEU A 49 8.19 1.23 4.56
N ASN A 50 7.28 0.43 5.13
CA ASN A 50 6.69 0.63 6.47
C ASN A 50 6.08 2.01 6.76
N ASP A 51 5.95 2.88 5.75
CA ASP A 51 5.39 4.21 5.91
C ASP A 51 3.85 4.14 5.94
N LEU A 52 3.27 4.26 7.13
CA LEU A 52 1.82 4.18 7.31
C LEU A 52 1.06 5.28 6.57
N TYR A 53 1.65 6.46 6.38
CA TYR A 53 1.01 7.56 5.66
C TYR A 53 0.93 7.22 4.17
N GLU A 54 2.04 6.84 3.56
CA GLU A 54 2.08 6.48 2.14
C GLU A 54 1.22 5.24 1.84
N LEU A 55 1.27 4.24 2.73
CA LEU A 55 0.40 3.06 2.65
C LEU A 55 -1.09 3.44 2.73
N ALA A 56 -1.45 4.39 3.60
CA ALA A 56 -2.83 4.87 3.71
C ALA A 56 -3.27 5.68 2.48
N VAL A 57 -2.40 6.55 1.94
CA VAL A 57 -2.66 7.30 0.69
C VAL A 57 -2.88 6.33 -0.47
N LEU A 58 -2.01 5.36 -0.62
CA LEU A 58 -2.15 4.32 -1.64
C LEU A 58 -3.47 3.56 -1.45
N LYS A 59 -3.73 3.03 -0.25
CA LYS A 59 -4.92 2.23 0.03
C LYS A 59 -6.22 2.99 -0.19
N SER A 60 -6.30 4.22 0.30
CA SER A 60 -7.48 5.07 0.14
C SER A 60 -7.74 5.43 -1.32
N SER A 61 -6.69 5.64 -2.11
CA SER A 61 -6.81 5.93 -3.55
C SER A 61 -7.40 4.77 -4.34
N LEU A 62 -6.94 3.54 -4.08
CA LEU A 62 -7.50 2.33 -4.70
C LEU A 62 -8.96 2.15 -4.31
N ASN A 63 -9.26 2.29 -3.02
CA ASN A 63 -10.60 2.13 -2.51
C ASN A 63 -11.56 3.18 -3.09
N TYR A 64 -11.14 4.45 -3.16
CA TYR A 64 -11.90 5.52 -3.79
C TYR A 64 -12.20 5.22 -5.26
N PHE A 65 -11.20 4.77 -6.02
CA PHE A 65 -11.40 4.38 -7.42
C PHE A 65 -12.45 3.28 -7.55
N ILE A 66 -12.34 2.21 -6.75
CA ILE A 66 -13.27 1.08 -6.77
C ILE A 66 -14.70 1.55 -6.44
N GLN A 67 -14.88 2.32 -5.36
CA GLN A 67 -16.19 2.84 -4.98
C GLN A 67 -16.81 3.72 -6.08
N ALA A 68 -16.00 4.61 -6.67
CA ALA A 68 -16.44 5.51 -7.74
C ALA A 68 -16.78 4.74 -9.02
N TYR A 69 -16.02 3.69 -9.34
CA TYR A 69 -16.28 2.80 -10.48
C TYR A 69 -17.65 2.12 -10.36
N TRP A 70 -17.95 1.50 -9.22
CA TRP A 70 -19.21 0.79 -9.00
C TRP A 70 -20.44 1.72 -8.99
N LYS A 71 -20.33 2.89 -8.34
CA LYS A 71 -21.42 3.88 -8.31
C LYS A 71 -21.81 4.39 -9.70
N ARG A 72 -20.93 4.27 -10.69
CA ARG A 72 -21.14 4.82 -12.05
C ARG A 72 -21.50 3.79 -13.09
N SER A 73 -21.24 2.51 -12.81
CA SER A 73 -21.83 1.42 -13.58
C SER A 73 -23.38 1.45 -13.56
N SER A 74 -24.01 2.23 -12.67
CA SER A 74 -25.46 2.25 -12.48
C SER A 74 -26.20 3.55 -12.87
N LYS A 75 -25.54 4.70 -13.07
CA LYS A 75 -26.15 5.95 -13.62
C LYS A 75 -25.09 7.00 -14.04
N LEU A 76 -25.28 7.61 -15.21
CA LEU A 76 -24.69 8.86 -15.76
C LEU A 76 -23.19 9.17 -15.50
N GLY A 77 -22.34 8.68 -16.41
CA GLY A 77 -21.47 9.49 -17.31
C GLY A 77 -20.41 10.46 -16.78
N THR A 78 -20.24 10.65 -15.46
CA THR A 78 -19.26 11.61 -14.94
C THR A 78 -17.86 11.00 -14.82
N ARG A 79 -16.80 11.82 -15.01
CA ARG A 79 -15.37 11.43 -14.89
C ARG A 79 -14.96 11.19 -13.44
N ILE A 80 -14.17 10.15 -13.14
CA ILE A 80 -13.71 9.88 -11.77
C ILE A 80 -12.64 10.91 -11.45
N LYS A 81 -12.89 11.76 -10.45
CA LYS A 81 -11.94 12.79 -10.02
C LYS A 81 -11.00 12.19 -8.99
N LEU A 82 -10.01 11.44 -9.48
CA LEU A 82 -8.90 10.95 -8.68
C LEU A 82 -7.61 11.35 -9.39
N ALA A 83 -6.80 12.13 -8.70
CA ALA A 83 -5.43 12.45 -9.09
C ALA A 83 -4.68 12.69 -7.77
N THR A 84 -3.82 11.74 -7.42
CA THR A 84 -2.96 11.85 -6.24
C THR A 84 -1.54 11.46 -6.60
N SER A 85 -0.57 11.93 -5.82
CA SER A 85 0.83 11.57 -5.93
C SER A 85 1.41 11.24 -4.55
N ILE A 86 2.36 10.32 -4.51
CA ILE A 86 3.28 10.11 -3.39
C ILE A 86 4.66 10.53 -3.90
N GLU A 87 5.39 11.34 -3.15
CA GLU A 87 6.62 11.98 -3.61
C GLU A 87 7.80 11.63 -2.71
N HIS A 88 8.88 11.13 -3.32
CA HIS A 88 10.17 10.93 -2.69
C HIS A 88 11.17 11.92 -3.26
N LYS A 89 11.88 12.61 -2.38
CA LYS A 89 12.91 13.58 -2.77
C LYS A 89 14.25 13.17 -2.19
N ASP A 90 15.24 12.97 -3.05
CA ASP A 90 16.62 12.70 -2.67
C ASP A 90 17.57 13.59 -3.49
N ASN A 91 18.39 14.42 -2.83
CA ASN A 91 19.48 15.19 -3.47
C ASN A 91 19.14 15.83 -4.84
N ASN A 92 18.02 16.56 -4.91
CA ASN A 92 17.44 17.22 -6.11
C ASN A 92 16.79 16.30 -7.15
N PHE A 93 16.77 15.00 -6.92
CA PHE A 93 15.95 14.05 -7.67
C PHE A 93 14.57 13.97 -7.01
N LEU A 94 13.53 14.27 -7.79
CA LEU A 94 12.14 14.12 -7.37
C LEU A 94 11.53 12.94 -8.12
N GLN A 95 11.08 11.94 -7.35
CA GLN A 95 10.34 10.81 -7.85
C GLN A 95 8.91 10.88 -7.34
N SER A 96 7.92 10.71 -8.22
CA SER A 96 6.51 10.77 -7.89
C SER A 96 5.77 9.54 -8.41
N LEU A 97 5.08 8.83 -7.52
CA LEU A 97 4.14 7.79 -7.88
C LEU A 97 2.74 8.38 -8.00
N ASN A 98 2.22 8.47 -9.22
CA ASN A 98 0.93 9.05 -9.52
C ASN A 98 -0.15 7.98 -9.62
N LEU A 99 -1.32 8.25 -9.03
CA LEU A 99 -2.53 7.45 -9.20
C LEU A 99 -3.64 8.35 -9.74
N ILE A 100 -4.00 8.14 -11.00
CA ILE A 100 -4.93 9.02 -11.74
C ILE A 100 -6.04 8.18 -12.35
N ALA A 101 -7.29 8.51 -12.06
CA ALA A 101 -8.40 7.89 -12.76
C ALA A 101 -8.52 8.46 -14.18
N LYS A 102 -8.57 7.58 -15.17
CA LYS A 102 -8.77 7.91 -16.58
C LYS A 102 -10.05 7.28 -17.10
N GLN A 103 -10.64 7.95 -18.08
CA GLN A 103 -11.80 7.46 -18.82
C GLN A 103 -11.54 7.64 -20.31
N LYS A 104 -11.58 6.55 -21.07
CA LYS A 104 -11.47 6.56 -22.53
C LYS A 104 -12.53 5.61 -23.10
N ASN A 105 -13.32 6.08 -24.06
CA ASN A 105 -14.38 5.29 -24.70
C ASN A 105 -15.32 4.60 -23.68
N ASN A 106 -15.74 5.33 -22.64
CA ASN A 106 -16.55 4.83 -21.52
C ASN A 106 -15.91 3.71 -20.66
N ILE A 107 -14.65 3.37 -20.89
CA ILE A 107 -13.89 2.46 -20.04
C ILE A 107 -13.12 3.29 -19.02
N TYR A 108 -13.37 3.00 -17.74
CA TYR A 108 -12.64 3.61 -16.63
C TYR A 108 -11.44 2.73 -16.26
N SER A 109 -10.30 3.36 -16.08
CA SER A 109 -9.06 2.72 -15.65
C SER A 109 -8.34 3.59 -14.62
N LEU A 110 -7.57 2.95 -13.76
CA LEU A 110 -6.63 3.63 -12.88
C LEU A 110 -5.26 3.63 -13.58
N GLU A 111 -4.77 4.80 -13.93
CA GLU A 111 -3.38 4.99 -14.30
C GLU A 111 -2.53 4.98 -13.04
N ILE A 112 -1.47 4.18 -13.06
CA ILE A 112 -0.38 4.24 -12.08
C ILE A 112 0.88 4.55 -12.86
N SER A 113 1.53 5.67 -12.57
CA SER A 113 2.71 6.11 -13.30
C SER A 113 3.79 6.64 -12.38
N LEU A 114 5.03 6.31 -12.74
CA LEU A 114 6.24 6.78 -12.09
C LEU A 114 6.77 7.97 -12.89
N THR A 115 6.91 9.10 -12.21
CA THR A 115 7.46 10.33 -12.78
C THR A 115 8.78 10.66 -12.09
N GLU A 116 9.79 11.00 -12.87
CA GLU A 116 11.10 11.44 -12.38
C GLU A 116 11.40 12.81 -12.97
N ASN A 117 11.63 13.80 -12.10
CA ASN A 117 11.89 15.19 -12.47
C ASN A 117 10.85 15.74 -13.47
N GLY A 118 9.57 15.39 -13.27
CA GLY A 118 8.45 15.82 -14.10
C GLY A 118 8.19 14.98 -15.35
N ASN A 119 9.05 14.01 -15.69
CA ASN A 119 8.87 13.14 -16.85
C ASN A 119 8.33 11.76 -16.45
N VAL A 120 7.30 11.29 -17.15
CA VAL A 120 6.77 9.93 -16.92
C VAL A 120 7.77 8.90 -17.47
N ILE A 121 8.31 8.07 -16.58
CA ILE A 121 9.29 7.03 -16.92
C ILE A 121 8.61 5.70 -17.19
N LYS A 122 7.62 5.35 -16.36
CA LYS A 122 6.84 4.11 -16.49
C LYS A 122 5.38 4.37 -16.15
N GLY A 123 4.48 3.60 -16.76
CA GLY A 123 3.05 3.74 -16.56
C GLY A 123 2.30 2.46 -16.88
N ILE A 124 1.27 2.16 -16.12
CA ILE A 124 0.28 1.11 -16.44
C ILE A 124 -1.13 1.63 -16.24
N TYR A 125 -2.05 1.03 -16.99
CA TYR A 125 -3.49 1.20 -16.79
C TYR A 125 -4.06 -0.08 -16.21
N LEU A 126 -4.76 0.05 -15.09
CA LEU A 126 -5.45 -1.03 -14.41
C LEU A 126 -6.96 -0.90 -14.60
N ASN A 127 -7.62 -1.98 -14.99
CA ASN A 127 -9.07 -2.08 -14.94
C ASN A 127 -9.56 -2.31 -13.50
N ALA A 128 -10.87 -2.21 -13.26
CA ALA A 128 -11.43 -2.35 -11.90
C ALA A 128 -11.06 -3.67 -11.22
N ARG A 129 -11.03 -4.79 -11.95
CA ARG A 129 -10.64 -6.09 -11.39
C ARG A 129 -9.19 -6.08 -10.92
N GLU A 130 -8.28 -5.52 -11.73
CA GLU A 130 -6.86 -5.42 -11.39
C GLU A 130 -6.64 -4.50 -10.19
N VAL A 131 -7.39 -3.38 -10.09
CA VAL A 131 -7.36 -2.50 -8.92
C VAL A 131 -7.85 -3.22 -7.67
N ILE A 132 -8.93 -4.00 -7.75
CA ILE A 132 -9.42 -4.83 -6.63
C ILE A 132 -8.38 -5.86 -6.20
N MET A 133 -7.71 -6.53 -7.15
CA MET A 133 -6.66 -7.50 -6.84
C MET A 133 -5.52 -6.84 -6.05
N MET A 134 -5.07 -5.66 -6.49
CA MET A 134 -4.05 -4.90 -5.79
C MET A 134 -4.53 -4.42 -4.40
N ASP A 135 -5.76 -3.92 -4.29
CA ASP A 135 -6.36 -3.49 -3.01
C ASP A 135 -6.37 -4.63 -1.97
N ILE A 136 -6.72 -5.85 -2.39
CA ILE A 136 -6.71 -7.05 -1.54
C ILE A 136 -5.28 -7.39 -1.11
N ALA A 137 -4.32 -7.40 -2.04
CA ALA A 137 -2.93 -7.72 -1.74
C ALA A 137 -2.32 -6.73 -0.74
N ILE A 138 -2.56 -5.43 -0.94
CA ILE A 138 -2.11 -4.35 -0.03
C ILE A 138 -2.81 -4.47 1.33
N SER A 139 -4.11 -4.75 1.37
CA SER A 139 -4.83 -4.94 2.63
C SER A 139 -4.21 -6.05 3.48
N LYS A 140 -3.90 -7.18 2.84
CA LYS A 140 -3.25 -8.32 3.52
C LYS A 140 -1.85 -7.95 4.01
N ALA A 141 -1.08 -7.19 3.22
CA ALA A 141 0.24 -6.72 3.64
C ALA A 141 0.14 -5.75 4.84
N ILE A 142 -0.67 -4.70 4.75
CA ILE A 142 -0.87 -3.71 5.83
C ILE A 142 -1.39 -4.37 7.10
N SER A 143 -2.25 -5.39 7.00
CA SER A 143 -2.73 -6.12 8.18
C SER A 143 -1.62 -6.82 8.98
N LEU A 144 -0.40 -6.93 8.46
CA LEU A 144 0.74 -7.43 9.22
C LEU A 144 1.37 -6.36 10.13
N LEU A 145 1.17 -5.08 9.87
CA LEU A 145 1.61 -3.96 10.71
C LEU A 145 0.71 -3.74 11.94
N MET A 146 0.06 -4.78 12.46
CA MET A 146 -0.83 -4.61 13.63
C MET A 146 -0.03 -4.07 14.82
N PRO A 147 -0.62 -3.18 15.63
CA PRO A 147 0.04 -2.63 16.81
C PRO A 147 0.50 -3.74 17.76
N GLN A 148 1.65 -3.51 18.41
CA GLN A 148 2.12 -4.36 19.49
C GLN A 148 1.29 -4.11 20.75
N THR A 149 0.90 -5.19 21.43
CA THR A 149 0.19 -5.10 22.71
C THR A 149 1.21 -4.94 23.84
N PHE A 150 1.21 -3.78 24.49
CA PHE A 150 2.01 -3.54 25.69
C PHE A 150 1.23 -3.94 26.94
N TYR A 151 1.75 -4.90 27.72
CA TYR A 151 1.20 -5.22 29.03
C TYR A 151 1.74 -4.23 30.08
N LEU A 152 0.89 -3.30 30.51
CA LEU A 152 1.21 -2.42 31.64
C LEU A 152 1.12 -3.22 32.95
N LYS A 153 2.23 -3.36 33.68
CA LYS A 153 2.21 -3.83 35.08
C LYS A 153 1.47 -2.77 35.92
N LYS A 154 0.36 -3.15 36.54
CA LYS A 154 -0.26 -2.39 37.63
C LYS A 154 0.43 -2.69 38.94
#